data_AF-A0A1C8ZU87-F1
#
_entry.id   AF-A0A1C8ZU87-F1
#
_cell.length_a   1.000
_cell.length_b   1.000
_cell.length_c   1.000
_cell.angle_alpha   90.00
_cell.angle_beta   90.00
_cell.angle_gamma   90.00
#
_symmetry.space_group_name_H-M   'P 1'
#
loop_
_entity.id
_entity.type
_entity.pdbx_description
1 polymer ?
#
loop_
_entity_poly.entity_id
_entity_poly.type
_entity_poly.pdbx_seq_one_letter_code
_entity_poly.pdbx_strand_id
1 'polypeptide(L)'
;MFKMWYIHISLSIIAIILSILVLREFLRLRQDFKGRLTSILTVFGVVLLAQFFSFLTQFILWSNSKEPMYIYPSLITIGLSFTSMVLFYYYVTKL
;
A
#
# COMPACT_ATOMS: atom_id res chain seq x y z
N MET A 1 -2.39 -7.88 24.33
CA MET A 1 -2.71 -7.23 23.03
C MET A 1 -1.81 -6.03 22.73
N PHE A 2 -1.60 -5.05 23.64
CA PHE A 2 -0.78 -3.84 23.41
C PHE A 2 0.58 -4.02 22.70
N LYS A 3 1.37 -5.07 23.02
CA LYS A 3 2.69 -5.29 22.39
C LYS A 3 2.64 -5.61 20.88
N MET A 4 1.60 -6.32 20.41
CA MET A 4 1.48 -6.68 18.98
C MET A 4 1.22 -5.44 18.10
N TRP A 5 0.56 -4.42 18.64
CA TRP A 5 0.24 -3.19 17.91
C TRP A 5 1.47 -2.38 17.55
N TYR A 6 2.39 -2.21 18.50
CA TYR A 6 3.63 -1.50 18.23
C TYR A 6 4.43 -2.16 17.11
N ILE A 7 4.40 -3.50 17.03
CA ILE A 7 5.04 -4.26 15.96
C ILE A 7 4.34 -3.97 14.63
N HIS A 8 3.01 -4.03 14.57
CA HIS A 8 2.25 -3.72 13.35
C HIS A 8 2.42 -2.28 12.88
N ILE A 9 2.39 -1.30 13.80
CA ILE A 9 2.61 0.11 13.50
C ILE A 9 4.04 0.32 12.98
N SER A 10 5.05 -0.25 13.65
CA SER A 10 6.45 -0.16 13.23
C SER A 10 6.66 -0.77 11.84
N LEU A 11 6.10 -1.97 11.58
CA LEU A 11 6.16 -2.62 10.28
C LEU A 11 5.45 -1.80 9.20
N SER A 12 4.30 -1.21 9.52
CA SER A 12 3.56 -0.36 8.56
C SER A 12 4.35 0.89 8.20
N ILE A 13 5.02 1.52 9.17
CA ILE A 13 5.89 2.68 8.91
C ILE A 13 7.06 2.30 8.01
N ILE A 14 7.73 1.19 8.29
CA ILE A 14 8.83 0.69 7.45
C ILE A 14 8.32 0.40 6.03
N ALA A 15 7.16 -0.24 5.91
CA ALA A 15 6.55 -0.56 4.62
C ALA A 15 6.15 0.70 3.82
N ILE A 16 5.68 1.75 4.48
CA ILE A 16 5.43 3.06 3.86
C ILE A 16 6.72 3.64 3.30
N ILE A 17 7.81 3.64 4.08
CA ILE A 17 9.12 4.15 3.63
C ILE A 17 9.60 3.39 2.40
N LEU A 18 9.56 2.06 2.45
CA LEU A 18 9.94 1.21 1.31
C LEU A 18 9.06 1.48 0.08
N SER A 19 7.75 1.65 0.28
CA SER A 19 6.82 1.94 -0.82
C SER A 19 7.07 3.30 -1.45
N ILE A 20 7.48 4.31 -0.68
CA ILE A 20 7.91 5.62 -1.22
C ILE A 20 9.16 5.45 -2.09
N LEU A 21 10.15 4.68 -1.63
CA LEU A 21 11.37 4.42 -2.41
C LEU A 21 11.05 3.70 -3.72
N VAL A 22 10.21 2.66 -3.66
CA VAL A 22 9.75 1.92 -4.85
C VAL A 22 8.99 2.84 -5.81
N LEU A 23 8.05 3.64 -5.31
CA LEU A 23 7.30 4.59 -6.14
C LEU A 23 8.23 5.62 -6.80
N ARG A 24 9.24 6.12 -6.08
CA ARG A 24 10.23 7.04 -6.63
C ARG A 24 11.01 6.40 -7.78
N GLU A 25 11.41 5.15 -7.63
CA GLU A 25 12.11 4.42 -8.69
C GLU A 25 11.22 4.19 -9.91
N PHE A 26 9.95 3.83 -9.71
CA PHE A 26 8.99 3.68 -10.81
C PHE A 26 8.71 4.99 -11.54
N LEU A 27 8.62 6.10 -10.81
CA LEU A 27 8.48 7.43 -11.40
C LEU A 27 9.70 7.80 -12.25
N ARG A 28 10.91 7.49 -11.77
CA ARG A 28 12.15 7.69 -12.53
C ARG A 28 12.16 6.83 -13.80
N LEU A 29 11.88 5.53 -13.67
CA LEU A 29 11.79 4.61 -14.81
C LEU A 29 10.75 5.06 -15.84
N ARG A 30 9.64 5.66 -15.41
CA ARG A 30 8.63 6.22 -16.33
C ARG A 30 9.12 7.45 -17.08
N GLN A 31 9.98 8.27 -16.47
CA GLN A 31 10.59 9.42 -17.15
C GLN A 31 11.54 8.95 -18.26
N ASP A 32 12.33 7.92 -17.96
CA ASP A 32 13.32 7.35 -18.90
C ASP A 32 12.67 6.48 -19.98
N PHE A 33 11.67 5.68 -19.60
CA PHE A 33 10.95 4.75 -20.47
C PHE A 33 9.45 5.06 -20.41
N LYS A 34 8.94 5.81 -21.39
CA LYS A 34 7.52 6.26 -21.46
C LYS A 34 6.56 5.15 -21.94
N GLY A 35 6.75 3.93 -21.47
CA GLY A 35 5.97 2.76 -21.87
C GLY A 35 4.69 2.55 -21.07
N ARG A 36 3.79 1.70 -21.60
CA ARG A 36 2.60 1.25 -20.87
C ARG A 36 2.96 0.50 -19.58
N LEU A 37 4.04 -0.29 -19.61
CA LEU A 37 4.55 -1.06 -18.47
C LEU A 37 4.97 -0.15 -17.30
N THR A 38 5.77 0.88 -17.55
CA THR A 38 6.23 1.80 -16.51
C THR A 38 5.11 2.65 -15.93
N SER A 39 4.07 2.94 -16.72
CA SER A 39 2.84 3.56 -16.23
C SER A 39 2.11 2.66 -15.22
N ILE A 40 1.95 1.36 -15.53
CA ILE A 40 1.31 0.38 -14.63
C ILE A 40 2.12 0.23 -13.33
N LEU A 41 3.45 0.14 -13.43
CA LEU A 41 4.34 0.10 -12.27
C LEU A 41 4.17 1.33 -11.38
N THR A 42 4.09 2.53 -11.98
CA THR A 42 3.85 3.76 -11.22
C THR A 42 2.51 3.70 -10.48
N VAL A 43 1.43 3.28 -11.15
CA VAL A 43 0.11 3.12 -10.51
C VAL A 43 0.17 2.08 -9.38
N PHE A 44 0.85 0.95 -9.61
CA PHE A 44 1.06 -0.08 -8.60
C PHE A 44 1.79 0.47 -7.37
N GLY A 45 2.84 1.27 -7.55
CA GLY A 45 3.53 1.94 -6.46
C GLY A 45 2.64 2.89 -5.64
N VAL A 46 1.76 3.64 -6.30
CA VAL A 46 0.78 4.51 -5.63
C VAL A 46 -0.22 3.69 -4.81
N VAL A 47 -0.73 2.59 -5.38
CA VAL A 47 -1.66 1.68 -4.70
C VAL A 47 -1.00 1.05 -3.47
N LEU A 48 0.23 0.57 -3.60
CA LEU A 48 1.01 0.03 -2.47
C LEU A 48 1.18 1.05 -1.35
N LEU A 49 1.56 2.28 -1.70
CA LEU A 49 1.72 3.34 -0.70
C LEU A 49 0.40 3.61 0.04
N ALA A 50 -0.71 3.77 -0.70
CA ALA A 50 -2.03 3.95 -0.10
C ALA A 50 -2.42 2.77 0.81
N GLN A 51 -2.06 1.53 0.41
CA GLN A 51 -2.38 0.33 1.15
C GLN A 51 -1.70 0.32 2.53
N PHE A 52 -0.41 0.64 2.59
CA PHE A 52 0.31 0.67 3.87
C PHE A 52 -0.09 1.86 4.76
N PHE A 53 -0.49 2.99 4.17
CA PHE A 53 -1.13 4.06 4.93
C PHE A 53 -2.47 3.60 5.54
N SER A 54 -3.29 2.87 4.79
CA SER A 54 -4.55 2.30 5.29
C SER A 54 -4.33 1.28 6.41
N PHE A 55 -3.28 0.45 6.32
CA PHE A 55 -2.90 -0.42 7.43
C PHE A 55 -2.52 0.37 8.67
N LEU A 56 -1.67 1.39 8.53
CA LEU A 56 -1.25 2.21 9.65
C LEU A 56 -2.44 2.89 10.33
N THR A 57 -3.36 3.48 9.56
CA THR A 57 -4.56 4.12 10.13
C THR A 57 -5.48 3.11 10.80
N GLN A 58 -5.69 1.94 10.20
CA GLN A 58 -6.47 0.85 10.80
C GLN A 58 -5.90 0.44 12.18
N PHE A 59 -4.57 0.28 12.28
CA PHE A 59 -3.91 -0.08 13.52
C PHE A 59 -3.81 1.07 14.54
N ILE A 60 -3.79 2.33 14.11
CA ILE A 60 -3.90 3.44 15.08
C ILE A 60 -5.32 3.52 15.63
N LEU A 61 -6.31 3.41 14.75
CA LEU A 61 -7.73 3.59 15.08
C LEU A 61 -8.29 2.45 15.94
N TRP A 62 -8.03 1.20 15.58
CA TRP A 62 -8.44 0.05 16.39
C TRP A 62 -7.81 0.15 17.81
N SER A 63 -6.64 0.81 17.96
CA SER A 63 -5.92 0.85 19.25
C SER A 63 -6.59 1.80 20.25
N ASN A 64 -7.38 2.75 19.76
CA ASN A 64 -7.99 3.81 20.56
C ASN A 64 -9.42 3.49 21.04
N SER A 65 -10.22 2.67 20.35
CA SER A 65 -11.53 2.24 20.87
C SER A 65 -12.11 1.00 20.15
N LYS A 66 -13.34 0.58 20.49
CA LYS A 66 -14.08 -0.53 19.83
C LYS A 66 -15.19 -0.04 18.89
N GLU A 67 -15.19 1.23 18.50
CA GLU A 67 -16.25 1.81 17.68
C GLU A 67 -16.34 1.21 16.26
N PRO A 68 -17.55 1.05 15.71
CA PRO A 68 -17.78 0.46 14.39
C PRO A 68 -17.19 1.28 13.22
N MET A 69 -16.83 2.55 13.45
CA MET A 69 -16.15 3.40 12.46
C MET A 69 -14.79 2.84 12.02
N TYR A 70 -14.19 1.95 12.81
CA TYR A 70 -12.89 1.34 12.47
C TYR A 70 -12.95 0.25 11.41
N ILE A 71 -14.15 -0.05 10.88
CA ILE A 71 -14.34 -0.95 9.73
C ILE A 71 -14.02 -0.23 8.40
N TYR A 72 -14.08 1.11 8.33
CA TYR A 72 -13.82 1.82 7.08
C TYR A 72 -12.37 1.70 6.58
N PRO A 73 -11.34 1.85 7.43
CA PRO A 73 -9.95 1.61 7.02
C PRO A 73 -9.71 0.17 6.55
N SER A 74 -10.35 -0.83 7.16
CA SER A 74 -10.15 -2.23 6.76
C SER A 74 -10.77 -2.54 5.41
N LEU A 75 -11.93 -1.96 5.08
CA LEU A 75 -12.53 -2.03 3.74
C LEU A 75 -11.61 -1.40 2.67
N ILE A 76 -11.04 -0.23 2.96
CA ILE A 76 -10.07 0.43 2.07
C ILE A 76 -8.85 -0.45 1.86
N THR A 77 -8.30 -1.03 2.94
CA THR A 77 -7.15 -1.94 2.89
C THR A 77 -7.44 -3.16 2.00
N ILE A 78 -8.62 -3.77 2.12
CA ILE A 78 -9.03 -4.92 1.29
C ILE A 78 -9.15 -4.51 -0.18
N GLY A 79 -9.80 -3.38 -0.47
CA GLY A 79 -9.92 -2.86 -1.84
C GLY A 79 -8.56 -2.57 -2.48
N LEU A 80 -7.64 -1.99 -1.72
CA LEU A 80 -6.27 -1.73 -2.18
C LEU A 80 -5.47 -3.01 -2.37
N SER A 81 -5.65 -4.00 -1.49
CA SER A 81 -5.01 -5.32 -1.61
C SER A 81 -5.49 -6.07 -2.86
N PHE A 82 -6.79 -6.02 -3.13
CA PHE A 82 -7.34 -6.61 -4.36
C PHE A 82 -6.80 -5.90 -5.60
N THR A 83 -6.79 -4.55 -5.58
CA THR A 83 -6.28 -3.74 -6.69
C THR A 83 -4.79 -4.00 -6.95
N SER A 84 -3.97 -4.07 -5.89
CA SER A 84 -2.55 -4.37 -6.02
C SER A 84 -2.34 -5.77 -6.60
N MET A 85 -3.09 -6.78 -6.15
CA MET A 85 -3.01 -8.14 -6.69
C MET A 85 -3.38 -8.21 -8.19
N VAL A 86 -4.44 -7.49 -8.62
CA VAL A 86 -4.83 -7.40 -10.03
C VAL A 86 -3.77 -6.70 -10.87
N LEU A 87 -3.23 -5.57 -10.39
CA LEU A 87 -2.15 -4.84 -11.08
C LEU A 87 -0.87 -5.68 -11.19
N PHE A 88 -0.53 -6.43 -10.14
CA PHE A 88 0.60 -7.33 -10.13
C PHE A 88 0.40 -8.48 -11.13
N TYR A 89 -0.77 -9.11 -11.16
CA TYR A 89 -1.10 -10.13 -12.15
C TYR A 89 -0.99 -9.59 -13.58
N TYR A 90 -1.53 -8.40 -13.84
CA TYR A 90 -1.44 -7.76 -15.15
C TYR A 90 0.01 -7.42 -15.54
N TYR A 91 0.83 -7.02 -14.58
CA TYR A 91 2.26 -6.80 -14.79
C TYR A 91 2.98 -8.10 -15.18
N VAL A 92 2.79 -9.18 -14.40
CA VAL A 92 3.44 -10.48 -14.64
C VAL A 92 3.01 -11.10 -15.97
N THR A 93 1.74 -10.95 -16.38
CA THR A 93 1.22 -11.54 -17.62
C THR A 93 1.52 -10.72 -18.89
N LYS A 94 1.97 -9.48 -18.76
CA LYS A 94 2.38 -8.61 -19.88
C LYS A 94 3.91 -8.54 -20.06
N LEU A 95 4.67 -9.16 -19.17
CA LEU A 95 6.07 -9.55 -19.35
C LEU A 95 6.16 -10.72 -20.34
#